data_AF-A0A970WLD1-F1
#
_entry.id   AF-A0A970WLD1-F1
#
_cell.length_a   1.000
_cell.length_b   1.000
_cell.length_c   1.000
_cell.angle_alpha   90.00
_cell.angle_beta   90.00
_cell.angle_gamma   90.00
#
_symmetry.space_group_name_H-M   'P 1'
#
loop_
_entity.id
_entity.type
_entity.pdbx_description
1 polymer ?
#
loop_
_entity_poly.entity_id
_entity_poly.type
_entity_poly.pdbx_seq_one_letter_code
_entity_poly.pdbx_strand_id
1 'polypeptide(L)'
;MSSWLKNVVARGNRRRTLRAVHTPAHVRGRYDAAATTEENRRHWANADLLSAGAASRYRSNSQYAGNSSKAWYLLAEPGDLPVIEVAFLNGQESPTIETADADFSVLGVQMRGYHDFGVGLQDPRGGIKAKGEA
;
A
#
# COMPACT_ATOMS: atom_id res chain seq x y z
N MET A 1 38.98 28.73 -58.92
CA MET A 1 37.52 28.64 -58.69
C MET A 1 37.10 27.16 -58.63
N SER A 2 37.84 26.29 -57.91
CA SER A 2 37.82 25.99 -56.45
C SER A 2 36.62 25.13 -55.99
N SER A 3 36.70 23.83 -56.32
CA SER A 3 36.55 22.63 -55.45
C SER A 3 35.40 22.46 -54.45
N TRP A 4 34.35 23.29 -54.42
CA TRP A 4 33.29 23.18 -53.40
C TRP A 4 31.98 22.52 -53.86
N LEU A 5 31.75 22.35 -55.17
CA LEU A 5 30.46 21.87 -55.70
C LEU A 5 30.41 20.37 -56.06
N LYS A 6 31.46 19.57 -55.81
CA LYS A 6 31.49 18.14 -56.18
C LYS A 6 31.03 17.16 -55.09
N ASN A 7 30.75 17.62 -53.87
CA ASN A 7 30.40 16.75 -52.74
C ASN A 7 28.90 16.62 -52.44
N VAL A 8 28.02 17.15 -53.30
CA VAL A 8 26.56 17.12 -53.08
C VAL A 8 25.86 15.96 -53.82
N VAL A 9 26.51 15.30 -54.79
CA VAL A 9 25.82 14.32 -55.67
C VAL A 9 26.23 12.85 -55.42
N ALA A 10 27.15 12.57 -54.50
CA ALA A 10 27.67 11.20 -54.28
C ALA A 10 27.49 10.63 -52.87
N ARG A 11 26.35 10.87 -52.21
CA ARG A 11 25.94 10.04 -51.06
C ARG A 11 24.72 9.21 -51.43
N GLY A 12 25.03 8.05 -51.98
CA GLY A 12 24.08 7.00 -52.29
C GLY A 12 23.13 6.71 -51.13
N ASN A 13 21.89 6.48 -51.51
CA ASN A 13 20.74 6.18 -50.69
C ASN A 13 20.91 4.83 -49.98
N ARG A 14 21.77 4.77 -48.94
CA ARG A 14 21.81 3.61 -48.03
C ARG A 14 20.64 3.73 -47.06
N ARG A 15 19.50 3.19 -47.46
CA ARG A 15 18.41 2.83 -46.54
C ARG A 15 18.98 1.84 -45.52
N ARG A 16 19.34 2.35 -44.34
CA ARG A 16 19.64 1.50 -43.18
C ARG A 16 18.35 0.79 -42.81
N THR A 17 18.27 -0.51 -43.08
CA THR A 17 17.22 -1.35 -42.50
C THR A 17 17.46 -1.40 -41.00
N LEU A 18 16.75 -0.56 -40.25
CA LEU A 18 16.71 -0.64 -38.80
C LEU A 18 15.96 -1.93 -38.44
N ARG A 19 16.70 -3.01 -38.21
CA ARG A 19 16.13 -4.23 -37.65
C ARG A 19 15.76 -3.92 -36.21
N ALA A 20 14.47 -3.86 -35.89
CA ALA A 20 14.01 -3.70 -34.53
C ALA A 20 14.49 -4.90 -33.69
N VAL A 21 15.53 -4.70 -32.90
CA VAL A 21 15.96 -5.67 -31.89
C VAL A 21 15.03 -5.46 -30.69
N HIS A 22 14.07 -6.36 -30.50
CA HIS A 22 13.26 -6.39 -29.29
C HIS A 22 14.19 -6.74 -28.12
N THR A 23 14.63 -5.71 -27.40
CA THR A 23 15.41 -5.90 -26.18
C THR A 23 14.38 -6.00 -25.07
N PRO A 24 14.26 -7.12 -24.33
CA PRO A 24 13.30 -7.22 -23.25
C PRO A 24 13.60 -6.12 -22.23
N ALA A 25 12.60 -5.28 -21.96
CA ALA A 25 12.70 -4.26 -20.93
C ALA A 25 12.83 -4.97 -19.58
N HIS A 26 14.06 -5.06 -19.06
CA HIS A 26 14.29 -5.54 -17.71
C HIS A 26 13.81 -4.45 -16.74
N VAL A 27 12.58 -4.60 -16.23
CA VAL A 27 12.09 -3.78 -15.12
C VAL A 27 12.75 -4.31 -13.84
N ARG A 28 13.85 -3.68 -13.43
CA ARG A 28 14.41 -3.87 -12.09
C ARG A 28 13.68 -2.93 -11.14
N GLY A 29 12.69 -3.45 -10.41
CA GLY A 29 12.15 -2.73 -9.26
C GLY A 29 13.25 -2.55 -8.23
N ARG A 30 13.62 -1.31 -7.92
CA ARG A 30 14.43 -1.05 -6.73
C ARG A 30 13.47 -1.08 -5.54
N TYR A 31 13.67 -2.02 -4.63
CA TYR A 31 13.06 -1.94 -3.31
C TYR A 31 13.76 -0.80 -2.58
N ASP A 32 13.16 0.38 -2.59
CA ASP A 32 13.77 1.62 -2.11
C ASP A 32 13.14 2.04 -0.79
N ALA A 33 13.43 1.27 0.26
CA ALA A 33 13.00 1.59 1.62
C ALA A 33 13.83 2.72 2.27
N ALA A 34 14.88 3.24 1.60
CA ALA A 34 15.79 4.23 2.17
C ALA A 34 15.73 5.61 1.50
N ALA A 35 15.02 5.77 0.38
CA ALA A 35 14.79 7.08 -0.20
C ALA A 35 13.93 7.95 0.72
N THR A 36 14.34 9.20 0.94
CA THR A 36 13.59 10.21 1.71
C THR A 36 12.42 10.79 0.90
N THR A 37 11.64 9.93 0.25
CA THR A 37 10.42 10.34 -0.45
C THR A 37 9.38 10.82 0.57
N GLU A 38 8.45 11.66 0.11
CA GLU A 38 7.31 12.10 0.94
C GLU A 38 6.50 10.90 1.47
N GLU A 39 6.32 9.87 0.65
CA GLU A 39 5.60 8.65 1.00
C GLU A 39 6.33 7.84 2.08
N ASN A 40 7.65 7.69 1.96
CA ASN A 40 8.47 6.98 2.95
C ASN A 40 8.56 7.77 4.26
N ARG A 41 8.58 9.11 4.19
CA ARG A 41 8.51 9.98 5.37
C ARG A 41 7.17 9.82 6.11
N ARG A 42 6.06 9.67 5.39
CA ARG A 42 4.74 9.36 5.98
C ARG A 42 4.68 7.94 6.55
N HIS A 43 5.39 6.99 5.94
CA HIS A 43 5.49 5.63 6.45
C HIS A 43 6.21 5.58 7.80
N TRP A 44 7.28 6.36 7.99
CA TRP A 44 8.03 6.43 9.26
C TRP A 44 7.43 7.38 10.30
N ALA A 45 6.68 8.41 9.89
CA ALA A 45 6.00 9.32 10.82
C ALA A 45 4.92 8.63 11.69
N ASN A 46 4.47 7.43 11.30
CA ASN A 46 3.52 6.63 12.07
C ASN A 46 4.19 5.54 12.92
N ALA A 47 5.52 5.38 12.83
CA ALA A 47 6.27 4.36 13.55
C ALA A 47 6.73 4.83 14.94
N ASP A 48 6.83 6.14 15.15
CA ASP A 48 7.05 6.74 16.46
C ASP A 48 5.68 7.01 17.08
N LEU A 49 5.39 6.36 18.21
CA LEU A 49 4.07 6.24 18.87
C LEU A 49 3.48 7.58 19.37
N LEU A 50 3.97 8.71 18.85
CA LEU A 50 3.70 10.07 19.31
C LEU A 50 3.29 11.04 18.18
N SER A 51 2.73 10.53 17.07
CA SER A 51 2.19 11.40 16.03
C SER A 51 0.77 11.83 16.39
N ALA A 52 0.59 13.14 16.63
CA ALA A 52 -0.67 13.85 16.87
C ALA A 52 -1.62 13.86 15.64
N GLY A 53 -1.61 12.77 14.87
CA GLY A 53 -2.43 12.44 13.73
C GLY A 53 -2.84 10.97 13.74
N ALA A 54 -3.11 10.38 14.92
CA ALA A 54 -3.68 9.03 15.11
C ALA A 54 -5.11 8.86 14.51
N ALA A 55 -5.47 9.68 13.52
CA ALA A 55 -6.52 9.39 12.59
C ALA A 55 -6.05 8.23 11.71
N SER A 56 -6.68 7.07 11.86
CA SER A 56 -6.61 6.00 10.85
C SER A 56 -6.60 6.60 9.45
N ARG A 57 -5.64 6.22 8.60
CA ARG A 57 -5.50 6.68 7.20
C ARG A 57 -6.78 6.55 6.37
N TYR A 58 -7.69 5.71 6.85
CA TYR A 58 -8.97 5.39 6.24
C TYR A 58 -10.11 6.34 6.64
N ARG A 59 -9.90 7.25 7.60
CA ARG A 59 -10.97 8.09 8.15
C ARG A 59 -11.59 9.04 7.12
N SER A 60 -10.80 9.53 6.16
CA SER A 60 -11.27 10.39 5.07
C SER A 60 -11.75 9.60 3.84
N ASN A 61 -11.73 8.27 3.87
CA ASN A 61 -12.18 7.46 2.73
C ASN A 61 -13.71 7.55 2.63
N SER A 62 -14.19 8.19 1.56
CA SER A 62 -15.60 8.42 1.30
C SER A 62 -16.41 7.14 1.10
N GLN A 63 -15.75 6.00 0.87
CA GLN A 63 -16.41 4.70 0.77
C GLN A 63 -16.91 4.17 2.12
N TYR A 64 -16.41 4.69 3.25
CA TYR A 64 -16.88 4.28 4.57
C TYR A 64 -18.02 5.18 5.07
N ALA A 65 -19.03 4.56 5.65
CA ALA A 65 -20.11 5.28 6.34
C ALA A 65 -19.54 6.04 7.55
N GLY A 66 -19.97 7.30 7.73
CA GLY A 66 -19.50 8.15 8.83
C GLY A 66 -18.06 8.66 8.70
N ASN A 67 -17.47 8.62 7.49
CA ASN A 67 -16.17 9.18 7.19
C ASN A 67 -16.11 10.69 7.48
N SER A 68 -14.91 11.19 7.81
CA SER A 68 -14.67 12.61 8.04
C SER A 68 -13.19 12.92 7.91
N SER A 69 -12.86 13.98 7.17
CA SER A 69 -11.49 14.50 7.04
C SER A 69 -11.05 15.38 8.20
N LYS A 70 -11.98 15.80 9.08
CA LYS A 70 -11.71 16.77 10.16
C LYS A 70 -11.88 16.22 11.56
N ALA A 71 -12.72 15.20 11.72
CA ALA A 71 -13.01 14.67 13.03
C ALA A 71 -11.73 14.10 13.68
N TRP A 72 -11.67 14.11 15.01
CA TRP A 72 -10.60 13.47 15.78
C TRP A 72 -11.20 12.57 16.89
N TYR A 73 -10.40 11.65 17.43
CA TYR A 73 -10.78 10.80 18.57
C TYR A 73 -9.74 10.97 19.67
N LEU A 74 -10.19 10.90 20.93
CA LEU A 74 -9.31 10.78 22.09
C LEU A 74 -9.81 9.58 22.88
N LEU A 75 -8.89 8.65 23.17
CA LEU A 75 -9.17 7.42 23.89
C LEU A 75 -8.28 7.37 25.14
N ALA A 76 -8.81 6.79 26.21
CA ALA A 76 -8.08 6.45 27.41
C ALA A 76 -7.04 5.36 27.11
N GLU A 77 -6.04 5.26 27.99
CA GLU A 77 -5.11 4.14 27.95
C GLU A 77 -5.87 2.83 28.14
N PRO A 78 -5.68 1.82 27.28
CA PRO A 78 -6.42 0.55 27.38
C PRO A 78 -6.22 -0.19 28.71
N GLY A 79 -5.09 0.03 29.39
CA GLY A 79 -4.82 -0.54 30.72
C GLY A 79 -5.68 0.07 31.83
N ASP A 80 -6.14 1.31 31.66
CA ASP A 80 -7.02 2.00 32.60
C ASP A 80 -8.50 1.79 32.24
N LEU A 81 -8.88 2.07 30.99
CA LEU A 81 -10.26 1.95 30.53
C LEU A 81 -10.33 1.61 29.03
N PRO A 82 -10.52 0.33 28.67
CA PRO A 82 -10.56 -0.10 27.28
C PRO A 82 -11.86 0.37 26.59
N VAL A 83 -11.70 1.11 25.49
CA VAL A 83 -12.83 1.59 24.67
C VAL A 83 -13.21 0.60 23.58
N ILE A 84 -12.20 -0.07 23.02
CA ILE A 84 -12.33 -1.01 21.90
C ILE A 84 -11.70 -2.33 22.36
N GLU A 85 -12.43 -3.42 22.17
CA GLU A 85 -11.94 -4.76 22.45
C GLU A 85 -11.84 -5.55 21.14
N VAL A 86 -10.82 -6.40 21.09
CA VAL A 86 -10.67 -7.43 20.06
C VAL A 86 -10.67 -8.78 20.76
N ALA A 87 -11.56 -9.67 20.32
CA ALA A 87 -11.65 -11.04 20.84
C ALA A 87 -11.26 -12.02 19.75
N PHE A 88 -10.36 -12.95 20.08
CA PHE A 88 -9.91 -14.00 19.17
C PHE A 88 -10.58 -15.33 19.53
N LEU A 89 -11.21 -15.96 18.56
CA LEU A 89 -11.88 -17.23 18.79
C LEU A 89 -10.85 -18.29 19.18
N ASN A 90 -11.11 -18.99 20.29
CA ASN A 90 -10.20 -20.00 20.85
C ASN A 90 -8.78 -19.47 21.15
N GLY A 91 -8.61 -18.15 21.33
CA GLY A 91 -7.30 -17.54 21.58
C GLY A 91 -6.33 -17.58 20.39
N GLN A 92 -6.83 -17.84 19.17
CA GLN A 92 -6.00 -17.82 17.96
C GLN A 92 -5.88 -16.39 17.43
N GLU A 93 -4.83 -15.68 17.83
CA GLU A 93 -4.59 -14.29 17.42
C GLU A 93 -4.03 -14.14 16.00
N SER A 94 -3.44 -15.22 15.48
CA SER A 94 -2.88 -15.25 14.12
C SER A 94 -3.86 -15.88 13.14
N PRO A 95 -3.94 -15.37 11.91
CA PRO A 95 -4.72 -16.01 10.86
C PRO A 95 -4.19 -17.42 10.56
N THR A 96 -5.10 -18.37 10.35
CA THR A 96 -4.75 -19.72 9.95
C THR A 96 -4.70 -19.81 8.44
N ILE A 97 -3.62 -20.38 7.91
CA ILE A 97 -3.46 -20.70 6.49
C ILE A 97 -3.37 -22.20 6.35
N GLU A 98 -4.19 -22.75 5.45
CA GLU A 98 -4.19 -24.17 5.12
C GLU A 98 -3.92 -24.34 3.63
N THR A 99 -3.15 -25.38 3.31
CA THR A 99 -2.76 -25.72 1.94
C THR A 99 -3.14 -27.16 1.63
N ALA A 100 -3.64 -27.42 0.43
CA ALA A 100 -3.94 -28.75 -0.06
C ALA A 100 -3.56 -28.86 -1.54
N ASP A 101 -3.24 -30.06 -2.02
CA ASP A 101 -3.07 -30.28 -3.45
C ASP A 101 -4.37 -29.97 -4.20
N ALA A 102 -4.25 -29.44 -5.42
CA ALA A 102 -5.40 -29.28 -6.30
C ALA A 102 -5.91 -30.65 -6.80
N ASP A 103 -7.16 -30.71 -7.24
CA ASP A 103 -7.71 -31.91 -7.88
C ASP A 103 -6.85 -32.34 -9.08
N PHE A 104 -6.84 -33.62 -9.44
CA PHE A 104 -5.98 -34.16 -10.51
C PHE A 104 -6.16 -33.44 -11.86
N SER A 105 -7.36 -32.90 -12.11
CA SER A 105 -7.66 -32.12 -13.30
C SER A 105 -7.03 -30.71 -13.33
N VAL A 106 -6.46 -30.24 -12.21
CA VAL A 106 -5.89 -28.90 -12.03
C VAL A 106 -4.48 -28.98 -11.46
N LEU A 107 -3.51 -28.42 -12.16
CA LEU A 107 -2.13 -28.32 -11.66
C LEU A 107 -2.03 -27.16 -10.65
N GLY A 108 -1.68 -27.46 -9.40
CA GLY A 108 -1.38 -26.43 -8.40
C GLY A 108 -1.61 -26.85 -6.96
N VAL A 109 -1.52 -25.86 -6.07
CA VAL A 109 -1.82 -25.97 -4.64
C VAL A 109 -2.98 -25.03 -4.33
N GLN A 110 -4.00 -25.53 -3.67
CA GLN A 110 -5.09 -24.75 -3.13
C GLN A 110 -4.68 -24.20 -1.76
N MET A 111 -5.00 -22.93 -1.52
CA MET A 111 -4.78 -22.27 -0.24
C MET A 111 -6.08 -21.67 0.26
N ARG A 112 -6.37 -21.83 1.55
CA ARG A 112 -7.41 -21.07 2.23
C ARG A 112 -6.86 -20.41 3.47
N GLY A 113 -7.37 -19.22 3.76
CA GLY A 113 -7.05 -18.48 4.97
C GLY A 113 -8.33 -18.12 5.71
N TYR A 114 -8.31 -18.27 7.04
CA TYR A 114 -9.38 -17.77 7.92
C TYR A 114 -8.76 -17.13 9.17
N HIS A 115 -9.47 -16.16 9.73
CA HIS A 115 -9.10 -15.51 10.97
C HIS A 115 -10.40 -15.17 11.69
N ASP A 116 -10.68 -15.90 12.75
CA ASP A 116 -11.91 -15.76 13.51
C ASP A 116 -11.67 -14.80 14.69
N PHE A 117 -11.96 -13.51 14.45
CA PHE A 117 -11.88 -12.46 15.46
C PHE A 117 -13.13 -11.58 15.43
N GLY A 118 -13.45 -10.98 16.57
CA GLY A 118 -14.52 -10.00 16.73
C GLY A 118 -13.97 -8.68 17.27
N VAL A 119 -14.65 -7.57 16.95
CA VAL A 119 -14.33 -6.24 17.48
C VAL A 119 -15.60 -5.62 18.05
N GLY A 120 -15.49 -5.04 19.24
CA GLY A 120 -16.60 -4.39 19.94
C GLY A 120 -16.21 -3.11 20.65
N LEU A 121 -17.21 -2.26 20.93
CA LEU A 121 -17.05 -1.14 21.87
C LEU A 121 -17.34 -1.63 23.29
N GLN A 122 -16.51 -1.21 24.24
CA GLN A 122 -16.65 -1.57 25.65
C GLN A 122 -17.16 -0.39 26.49
N ASP A 123 -16.27 0.42 27.07
CA ASP A 123 -16.70 1.55 27.89
C ASP A 123 -16.75 2.86 27.09
N PRO A 124 -17.94 3.46 26.87
CA PRO A 124 -18.07 4.71 26.13
C PRO A 124 -17.46 5.91 26.87
N ARG A 125 -17.19 5.82 28.18
CA ARG A 125 -16.57 6.89 28.96
C ARG A 125 -15.08 7.03 28.67
N GLY A 126 -14.44 5.97 28.19
CA GLY A 126 -13.02 5.98 27.86
C GLY A 126 -12.70 6.68 26.54
N GLY A 127 -13.70 7.07 25.74
CA GLY A 127 -13.44 7.62 24.41
C GLY A 127 -14.39 8.73 24.01
N ILE A 128 -13.87 9.73 23.31
CA ILE A 128 -14.68 10.78 22.68
C ILE A 128 -14.38 10.89 21.19
N LYS A 129 -15.42 11.20 20.42
CA LYS A 129 -15.32 11.67 19.03
C LYS A 129 -15.65 13.14 18.99
N ALA A 130 -14.74 13.95 18.46
CA ALA A 130 -15.01 15.35 18.16
C ALA A 130 -15.17 15.55 16.65
N LYS A 131 -16.13 16.39 16.26
CA LYS A 131 -16.44 16.66 14.84
C LYS A 131 -15.31 17.39 14.11
N GLY A 132 -14.56 18.24 14.82
CA GLY A 132 -13.45 19.02 14.25
C GLY A 132 -13.91 20.20 13.38
N GLU A 133 -15.14 20.67 13.56
CA GLU A 133 -15.69 21.88 12.92
C GLU A 133 -16.77 22.50 13.83
N ALA A 134 -17.01 23.80 13.64
CA ALA A 134 -17.96 24.61 14.41
C ALA A 134 -19.43 24.26 14.09
#